data_AF-A0A0S3TZK7-F1
#
_entry.id   AF-A0A0S3TZK7-F1
#
_cell.length_a   1.000
_cell.length_b   1.000
_cell.length_c   1.000
_cell.angle_alpha   90.00
_cell.angle_beta   90.00
_cell.angle_gamma   90.00
#
_symmetry.space_group_name_H-M   'P 1'
#
loop_
_entity.id
_entity.type
_entity.pdbx_description
1 polymer ?
#
loop_
_entity_poly.entity_id
_entity_poly.type
_entity_poly.pdbx_seq_one_letter_code
_entity_poly.pdbx_strand_id
1 'polypeptide(L)' 'MSREARSRFGNRVRILRQEKQMTQEALAELTGKSVEHISFIERGERAPSFAMILKLAEVLEISV' A
#
# COMPACT_ATOMS: atom_id res chain seq x y z
N MET A 1 6.89 -14.40 1.20
CA MET A 1 5.82 -14.24 0.18
C MET A 1 6.39 -14.46 -1.21
N SER A 2 5.69 -15.18 -2.11
CA SER A 2 6.10 -15.29 -3.51
C SER A 2 6.05 -13.93 -4.22
N ARG A 3 6.78 -13.76 -5.32
CA ARG A 3 6.73 -12.54 -6.15
C ARG A 3 5.32 -12.25 -6.63
N GLU A 4 4.59 -13.29 -6.99
CA GLU A 4 3.19 -13.21 -7.42
C GLU A 4 2.28 -12.68 -6.30
N ALA A 5 2.41 -13.20 -5.08
CA ALA A 5 1.62 -12.74 -3.93
C ALA A 5 1.89 -11.25 -3.62
N ARG A 6 3.15 -10.80 -3.72
CA ARG A 6 3.51 -9.38 -3.54
C ARG A 6 2.89 -8.50 -4.61
N SER A 7 2.93 -8.92 -5.87
CA SER A 7 2.33 -8.18 -6.98
C SER A 7 0.81 -8.05 -6.82
N ARG A 8 0.12 -9.14 -6.47
CA ARG A 8 -1.32 -9.12 -6.20
C ARG A 8 -1.68 -8.20 -5.04
N PHE A 9 -0.93 -8.27 -3.94
CA PHE A 9 -1.12 -7.39 -2.80
C PHE A 9 -0.90 -5.91 -3.18
N GLY A 10 0.23 -5.60 -3.83
CA GLY A 10 0.56 -4.25 -4.26
C GLY A 10 -0.49 -3.64 -5.20
N ASN A 11 -0.97 -4.44 -6.16
CA ASN A 11 -2.05 -4.02 -7.06
C ASN A 11 -3.35 -3.73 -6.28
N ARG A 12 -3.71 -4.57 -5.30
CA ARG A 12 -4.89 -4.32 -4.45
C ARG A 12 -4.77 -3.00 -3.69
N VAL A 13 -3.61 -2.70 -3.11
CA VAL A 13 -3.35 -1.42 -2.43
C VAL A 13 -3.52 -0.24 -3.40
N ARG A 14 -2.95 -0.35 -4.61
CA ARG A 14 -3.08 0.68 -5.65
C ARG A 14 -4.53 0.94 -6.03
N ILE A 15 -5.32 -0.10 -6.26
CA ILE A 15 -6.74 0.00 -6.62
C ILE A 15 -7.50 0.73 -5.52
N LEU A 16 -7.37 0.30 -4.26
CA LEU A 16 -8.06 0.91 -3.12
C LEU A 16 -7.68 2.38 -2.93
N ARG A 17 -6.39 2.71 -3.10
CA ARG A 17 -5.92 4.10 -3.07
C ARG A 17 -6.60 4.94 -4.15
N GLN A 18 -6.70 4.43 -5.37
CA GLN A 18 -7.33 5.11 -6.50
C GLN A 18 -8.84 5.25 -6.34
N GLU A 19 -9.53 4.24 -5.78
CA GLU A 19 -10.95 4.32 -5.42
C GLU A 19 -11.23 5.43 -4.41
N LYS A 20 -10.29 5.69 -3.51
CA LYS A 20 -10.31 6.84 -2.58
C LYS A 20 -9.79 8.15 -3.18
N GLN A 21 -9.48 8.19 -4.48
CA GLN A 21 -8.96 9.37 -5.20
C GLN A 21 -7.66 9.95 -4.62
N MET A 22 -6.85 9.11 -3.97
CA MET A 22 -5.59 9.55 -3.34
C MET A 22 -4.40 9.40 -4.30
N THR A 23 -3.46 10.33 -4.25
CA THR A 23 -2.15 10.17 -4.91
C THR A 23 -1.21 9.28 -4.07
N GLN A 24 -0.08 8.84 -4.62
CA GLN A 24 0.92 8.09 -3.84
C GLN A 24 1.51 8.97 -2.72
N GLU A 25 1.66 10.27 -2.97
CA GLU A 25 2.09 11.28 -2.01
C GLU A 25 1.11 11.38 -0.83
N ALA A 26 -0.19 11.47 -1.11
CA ALA A 26 -1.22 11.53 -0.06
C ALA A 26 -1.23 10.26 0.81
N LEU A 27 -1.12 9.08 0.19
CA LEU A 27 -1.03 7.82 0.94
C LEU A 27 0.27 7.74 1.77
N ALA A 28 1.38 8.22 1.22
CA ALA A 28 2.66 8.25 1.90
C ALA A 28 2.60 9.15 3.14
N GLU A 29 2.02 10.34 3.02
CA GLU A 29 1.81 11.27 4.14
C GLU A 29 0.97 10.63 5.26
N LEU A 30 -0.20 10.08 4.93
CA LEU A 30 -1.12 9.47 5.90
C LEU A 30 -0.56 8.21 6.57
N THR A 31 0.35 7.50 5.91
CA THR A 31 1.02 6.32 6.47
C THR A 31 2.36 6.63 7.13
N GLY A 32 2.83 7.88 7.09
CA GLY A 32 4.13 8.30 7.61
C GLY A 32 5.29 7.59 6.89
N LYS A 33 5.19 7.45 5.56
CA LYS A 33 6.19 6.82 4.69
C LYS A 33 6.63 7.76 3.58
N SER A 34 7.69 7.36 2.86
CA SER A 34 8.06 8.03 1.62
C SER A 34 7.17 7.57 0.46
N VAL A 35 6.99 8.44 -0.53
CA VAL A 35 6.31 8.12 -1.79
C VAL A 35 6.94 6.90 -2.45
N GLU A 36 8.27 6.82 -2.44
CA GLU A 36 9.05 5.70 -2.96
C GLU A 36 8.68 4.37 -2.28
N HIS A 37 8.50 4.38 -0.95
CA HIS A 37 8.09 3.20 -0.19
C HIS A 37 6.71 2.70 -0.62
N ILE A 38 5.73 3.62 -0.75
CA ILE A 38 4.40 3.29 -1.27
C ILE A 38 4.49 2.72 -2.68
N SER A 39 5.30 3.35 -3.53
CA SER A 39 5.54 2.91 -4.90
C SER A 39 6.13 1.48 -4.96
N PHE A 40 7.10 1.16 -4.09
CA PHE A 40 7.68 -0.18 -3.99
C PHE A 40 6.67 -1.24 -3.55
N ILE A 41 5.75 -0.90 -2.63
CA ILE A 41 4.67 -1.80 -2.23
C ILE A 41 3.72 -2.03 -3.41
N GLU A 42 3.26 -0.96 -4.07
CA GLU A 42 2.28 -1.05 -5.15
C GLU A 42 2.80 -1.85 -6.36
N ARG A 43 4.11 -1.79 -6.64
CA ARG A 43 4.76 -2.60 -7.68
C ARG A 43 5.15 -4.02 -7.23
N GLY A 44 4.92 -4.36 -5.96
CA GLY A 44 5.30 -5.66 -5.38
C GLY A 44 6.81 -5.88 -5.23
N GLU A 45 7.61 -4.82 -5.35
CA GLU A 45 9.07 -4.86 -5.23
C GLU A 45 9.50 -5.10 -3.78
N ARG A 46 8.75 -4.56 -2.81
CA ARG A 46 8.96 -4.80 -1.37
C ARG A 46 7.72 -5.41 -0.73
N ALA A 47 7.96 -6.33 0.21
CA ALA A 47 6.90 -6.82 1.09
C ALA A 47 6.67 -5.80 2.21
N PRO A 48 5.44 -5.37 2.47
CA PRO A 48 5.13 -4.58 3.66
C PRO A 48 5.32 -5.43 4.92
N SER A 49 5.70 -4.79 6.03
CA SER A 49 5.62 -5.41 7.34
C SER A 49 4.15 -5.55 7.78
N PHE A 50 3.88 -6.40 8.77
CA PHE A 50 2.54 -6.52 9.33
C PHE A 50 2.01 -5.17 9.86
N ALA A 51 2.86 -4.41 10.55
CA ALA A 51 2.51 -3.06 11.01
C ALA A 51 2.12 -2.12 9.85
N MET A 52 2.80 -2.22 8.70
CA MET A 52 2.44 -1.44 7.51
C MET A 52 1.11 -1.90 6.91
N ILE A 53 0.82 -3.22 6.91
CA ILE A 53 -0.48 -3.75 6.47
C ILE A 53 -1.61 -3.17 7.33
N LEU A 54 -1.46 -3.17 8.66
CA LEU A 54 -2.45 -2.57 9.56
C LEU A 54 -2.63 -1.07 9.29
N LYS A 55 -1.52 -0.34 9.07
CA LYS A 55 -1.59 1.10 8.78
C LYS A 55 -2.26 1.38 7.44
N LEU A 56 -2.00 0.57 6.42
CA LEU A 56 -2.70 0.66 5.13
C LEU A 56 -4.18 0.37 5.29
N ALA A 57 -4.57 -0.64 6.07
CA ALA A 57 -5.97 -0.97 6.31
C ALA A 57 -6.71 0.17 7.03
N GLU A 58 -6.08 0.79 8.03
CA GLU A 58 -6.59 1.97 8.73
C GLU A 58 -6.81 3.15 7.76
N VAL A 59 -5.78 3.55 7.01
CA VAL A 59 -5.83 4.72 6.10
C VAL A 59 -6.75 4.49 4.91
N LEU A 60 -6.80 3.24 4.42
CA LEU A 60 -7.70 2.85 3.32
C LEU A 60 -9.09 2.44 3.82
N GLU A 61 -9.38 2.57 5.12
CA GLU A 61 -10.68 2.29 5.75
C GLU A 61 -11.26 0.93 5.37
N ILE A 62 -10.42 -0.11 5.42
CA ILE A 62 -10.81 -1.50 5.16
C ILE A 62 -10.41 -2.41 6.32
N SER A 63 -11.05 -3.57 6.41
CA SER A 63 -10.60 -4.64 7.29
C SER A 63 -9.39 -5.37 6.69
N VAL A 64 -8.53 -5.88 7.57
CA VAL A 64 -7.39 -6.76 7.21
C VAL A 64 -7.89 -8.14 6.78
#